data_AF-A0A7Y3GXF1-F1
#
_entry.id   AF-A0A7Y3GXF1-F1
#
_cell.length_a   1.000
_cell.length_b   1.000
_cell.length_c   1.000
_cell.angle_alpha   90.00
_cell.angle_beta   90.00
_cell.angle_gamma   90.00
#
_symmetry.space_group_name_H-M   'P 1'
#
loop_
_entity.id
_entity.type
_entity.pdbx_description
1 polymer ?
#
loop_
_entity_poly.entity_id
_entity_poly.type
_entity_poly.pdbx_seq_one_letter_code
_entity_poly.pdbx_strand_id
1 'polypeptide(L)'
;LFLDAFQEGYHVATVHAGTIGNYFTGGRNPGCRPYHLELYERNRAMSFSFNPDFEPHPSEQFAVQVGESLTQHKAALSKKVPGTNPDNDPYYSFDINAIFPNWLLDTSIGFFFIHEFWPIDASTTRWDSALYFVKPETPSQLISQEQSIALLRDAFREDIATSEGSQAGIMSGSLQQINFADMEVPCRHQYEVVRRIIAEGL
;
A
#
# COMPACT_ATOMS: atom_id res chain seq x y z
N LEU A 1 14.76 0.37 -2.64
CA LEU A 1 14.01 0.51 -3.91
C LEU A 1 12.75 -0.35 -3.92
N PHE A 2 12.84 -1.68 -4.02
CA PHE A 2 11.64 -2.49 -4.29
C PHE A 2 10.58 -2.41 -3.18
N LEU A 3 10.97 -2.47 -1.91
CA LEU A 3 10.06 -2.24 -0.78
C LEU A 3 9.46 -0.83 -0.81
N ASP A 4 10.25 0.17 -1.21
CA ASP A 4 9.85 1.58 -1.18
C ASP A 4 8.67 1.87 -2.12
N ALA A 5 8.62 1.19 -3.28
CA ALA A 5 7.50 1.31 -4.21
C ALA A 5 6.15 1.03 -3.54
N PHE A 6 6.07 0.06 -2.63
CA PHE A 6 4.83 -0.28 -1.93
C PHE A 6 4.47 0.70 -0.79
N GLN A 7 5.15 1.85 -0.71
CA GLN A 7 4.95 2.85 0.35
C GLN A 7 4.74 4.27 -0.20
N GLU A 8 4.67 4.40 -1.53
CA GLU A 8 4.70 5.66 -2.24
C GLU A 8 3.32 6.04 -2.76
N GLY A 9 2.43 6.50 -1.86
CA GLY A 9 1.05 6.85 -2.25
C GLY A 9 0.94 7.87 -3.40
N TYR A 10 1.96 8.70 -3.65
CA TYR A 10 1.92 9.71 -4.72
C TYR A 10 1.71 9.12 -6.12
N HIS A 11 2.16 7.89 -6.39
CA HIS A 11 2.05 7.30 -7.71
C HIS A 11 0.68 6.68 -7.99
N VAL A 12 -0.20 6.60 -6.98
CA VAL A 12 -1.51 5.94 -7.12
C VAL A 12 -2.37 6.65 -8.17
N ALA A 13 -2.21 7.97 -8.31
CA ALA A 13 -2.88 8.78 -9.32
C ALA A 13 -2.41 8.51 -10.76
N THR A 14 -1.24 7.90 -10.94
CA THR A 14 -0.61 7.70 -12.25
C THR A 14 -0.43 6.22 -12.58
N VAL A 15 0.33 5.49 -11.77
CA VAL A 15 0.67 4.07 -11.97
C VAL A 15 -0.60 3.20 -11.88
N HIS A 16 -1.45 3.46 -10.89
CA HIS A 16 -2.69 2.71 -10.67
C HIS A 16 -3.94 3.36 -11.28
N ALA A 17 -3.78 4.28 -12.25
CA ALA A 17 -4.90 5.01 -12.82
C ALA A 17 -5.95 4.09 -13.48
N GLY A 18 -5.54 2.90 -13.95
CA GLY A 18 -6.42 1.89 -14.54
C GLY A 18 -7.03 0.90 -13.54
N THR A 19 -6.58 0.89 -12.29
CA THR A 19 -6.97 -0.08 -11.25
C THR A 19 -7.65 0.63 -10.07
N ILE A 20 -6.87 1.02 -9.06
CA ILE A 20 -7.35 1.55 -7.77
C ILE A 20 -7.23 3.07 -7.66
N GLY A 21 -6.71 3.76 -8.69
CA GLY A 21 -6.42 5.19 -8.66
C GLY A 21 -7.63 6.04 -8.27
N ASN A 22 -8.79 5.84 -8.90
CA ASN A 22 -10.01 6.61 -8.61
C ASN A 22 -10.60 6.33 -7.22
N TYR A 23 -10.25 5.20 -6.61
CA TYR A 23 -10.69 4.86 -5.27
C TYR A 23 -9.88 5.59 -4.20
N PHE A 24 -8.60 5.87 -4.44
CA PHE A 24 -7.74 6.58 -3.47
C PHE A 24 -7.53 8.06 -3.78
N THR A 25 -7.81 8.48 -5.02
CA THR A 25 -7.62 9.86 -5.47
C THR A 25 -8.95 10.52 -5.79
N GLY A 26 -9.03 11.82 -5.56
CA GLY A 26 -10.23 12.62 -5.79
C GLY A 26 -9.99 14.08 -5.48
N GLY A 27 -11.03 14.92 -5.55
CA GLY A 27 -10.89 16.37 -5.37
C GLY A 27 -10.26 16.79 -4.03
N ARG A 28 -10.43 15.98 -2.99
CA ARG A 28 -9.90 16.25 -1.64
C ARG A 28 -8.45 15.81 -1.44
N ASN A 29 -8.03 14.77 -2.13
CA ASN A 29 -6.69 14.20 -2.04
C ASN A 29 -6.23 13.70 -3.42
N PRO A 30 -5.96 14.61 -4.37
CA PRO A 30 -5.63 14.22 -5.74
C PRO A 30 -4.30 13.48 -5.87
N GLY A 31 -3.41 13.62 -4.87
CA GLY A 31 -2.09 12.98 -4.85
C GLY A 31 -1.98 11.79 -3.89
N CYS A 32 -3.11 11.21 -3.44
CA CYS A 32 -3.15 10.06 -2.52
C CYS A 32 -2.13 10.18 -1.37
N ARG A 33 -2.12 11.35 -0.74
CA ARG A 33 -1.25 11.64 0.40
C ARG A 33 -1.74 10.84 1.62
N PRO A 34 -0.88 10.15 2.39
CA PRO A 34 -1.31 9.58 3.65
C PRO A 34 -1.78 10.71 4.58
N TYR A 35 -2.88 10.49 5.29
CA TYR A 35 -3.38 11.45 6.27
C TYR A 35 -2.62 11.35 7.60
N HIS A 36 -2.02 10.19 7.86
CA HIS A 36 -1.22 9.90 9.04
C HIS A 36 0.12 9.29 8.64
N LEU A 37 1.19 9.68 9.33
CA LEU A 37 2.52 9.11 9.21
C LEU A 37 3.16 9.10 10.60
N GLU A 38 3.65 7.95 11.02
CA GLU A 38 4.39 7.79 12.27
C GLU A 38 5.72 7.10 12.00
N LEU A 39 6.79 7.66 12.57
CA LEU A 39 8.14 7.12 12.47
C LEU A 39 8.56 6.58 13.84
N TYR A 40 9.02 5.33 13.85
CA TYR A 40 9.65 4.70 15.00
C TYR A 40 11.17 4.64 14.78
N GLU A 41 11.90 4.04 15.73
CA GLU A 41 13.36 3.91 15.62
C GLU A 41 13.77 3.28 14.28
N ARG A 42 13.16 2.14 13.92
CA ARG A 42 13.43 1.41 12.67
C ARG A 42 12.19 1.18 11.82
N ASN A 43 11.02 1.20 12.43
CA ASN A 43 9.74 0.94 11.78
C ASN A 43 9.04 2.25 11.42
N ARG A 44 8.00 2.17 10.59
CA ARG A 44 7.17 3.31 10.22
C ARG A 44 5.77 2.84 9.88
N ALA A 45 4.78 3.69 10.09
CA ALA A 45 3.39 3.43 9.76
C ALA A 45 2.80 4.60 8.98
N MET A 46 1.90 4.30 8.05
CA MET A 46 1.14 5.29 7.30
C MET A 46 -0.32 4.86 7.18
N SER A 47 -1.20 5.84 7.02
CA SER A 47 -2.63 5.57 6.84
C SER A 47 -3.20 6.34 5.66
N PHE A 48 -4.06 5.67 4.89
CA PHE A 48 -4.63 6.20 3.65
C PHE A 48 -6.15 6.25 3.72
N SER A 49 -6.70 7.30 3.10
CA SER A 49 -8.14 7.49 2.95
C SER A 49 -8.60 7.06 1.56
N PHE A 50 -9.82 6.53 1.46
CA PHE A 50 -10.51 6.43 0.18
C PHE A 50 -11.16 7.76 -0.22
N ASN A 51 -11.44 7.88 -1.52
CA ASN A 51 -12.20 8.96 -2.12
C ASN A 51 -13.71 8.72 -1.91
N PRO A 52 -14.44 9.57 -1.16
CA PRO A 52 -15.86 9.37 -0.90
C PRO A 52 -16.74 9.64 -2.11
N ASP A 53 -16.18 10.30 -3.13
CA ASP A 53 -16.85 10.58 -4.39
C ASP A 53 -16.53 9.47 -5.42
N PHE A 54 -15.91 8.36 -4.99
CA PHE A 54 -15.67 7.19 -5.82
C PHE A 54 -16.99 6.56 -6.28
N GLU A 55 -17.13 6.38 -7.59
CA GLU A 55 -18.27 5.69 -8.20
C GLU A 55 -17.86 4.26 -8.55
N PRO A 56 -18.26 3.25 -7.75
CA PRO A 56 -17.89 1.86 -8.00
C PRO A 56 -18.53 1.32 -9.27
N HIS A 57 -17.79 0.49 -10.01
CA HIS A 57 -18.34 -0.33 -11.09
C HIS A 57 -19.38 -1.31 -10.56
N PRO A 58 -20.32 -1.81 -11.40
CA PRO A 58 -21.35 -2.74 -10.96
C PRO A 58 -20.83 -3.99 -10.24
N SER A 59 -19.65 -4.49 -10.63
CA SER A 59 -18.98 -5.61 -9.96
C SER A 59 -18.50 -5.26 -8.55
N GLU A 60 -18.00 -4.05 -8.35
CA GLU A 60 -17.52 -3.56 -7.05
C GLU A 60 -18.71 -3.23 -6.14
N GLN A 61 -19.78 -2.67 -6.69
CA GLN A 61 -21.05 -2.48 -5.98
C GLN A 61 -21.57 -3.80 -5.42
N PHE A 62 -21.60 -4.84 -6.25
CA PHE A 62 -22.02 -6.17 -5.82
C PHE A 62 -21.08 -6.74 -4.75
N ALA A 63 -19.76 -6.66 -4.95
CA ALA A 63 -18.77 -7.17 -4.01
C ALA A 63 -18.99 -6.59 -2.59
N VAL A 64 -19.11 -5.26 -2.49
CA VAL A 64 -19.31 -4.59 -1.19
C VAL A 64 -20.69 -4.91 -0.57
N GLN A 65 -21.72 -5.21 -1.38
CA GLN A 65 -23.02 -5.64 -0.85
C GLN A 65 -22.97 -7.02 -0.19
N VAL A 66 -22.08 -7.89 -0.65
CA VAL A 66 -22.03 -9.30 -0.20
C VAL A 66 -20.90 -9.58 0.77
N GLY A 67 -19.94 -8.68 0.97
CA GLY A 67 -18.85 -8.85 1.93
C GLY A 67 -17.94 -7.62 2.07
N GLU A 68 -16.90 -7.78 2.90
CA GLU A 68 -15.82 -6.80 3.03
C GLU A 68 -14.93 -6.87 1.76
N SER A 69 -14.62 -5.72 1.16
CA SER A 69 -13.83 -5.58 -0.08
C SER A 69 -12.81 -4.44 -0.01
N LEU A 70 -11.77 -4.43 -0.84
CA LEU A 70 -10.85 -3.28 -0.94
C LEU A 70 -11.58 -1.95 -1.19
N THR A 71 -12.58 -1.95 -2.08
CA THR A 71 -13.32 -0.74 -2.51
C THR A 71 -14.53 -0.43 -1.63
N GLN A 72 -14.41 -0.76 -0.35
CA GLN A 72 -15.41 -0.44 0.66
C GLN A 72 -15.67 1.06 0.78
N HIS A 73 -16.90 1.40 1.17
CA HIS A 73 -17.34 2.77 1.37
C HIS A 73 -18.05 2.87 2.73
N LYS A 74 -18.47 4.08 3.10
CA LYS A 74 -18.84 4.52 4.46
C LYS A 74 -19.70 3.56 5.32
N ALA A 75 -20.48 2.67 4.70
CA ALA A 75 -21.28 1.66 5.39
C ALA A 75 -20.43 0.63 6.18
N ALA A 76 -19.23 0.28 5.72
CA ALA A 76 -18.37 -0.73 6.35
C ALA A 76 -17.51 -0.19 7.51
N LEU A 77 -17.30 1.13 7.57
CA LEU A 77 -16.50 1.85 8.59
C LEU A 77 -17.09 1.84 10.01
N SER A 78 -18.26 1.25 10.22
CA SER A 78 -18.83 1.11 11.57
C SER A 78 -18.01 0.18 12.46
N LYS A 79 -17.20 -0.72 11.88
CA LYS A 79 -16.30 -1.61 12.60
C LYS A 79 -14.91 -0.98 12.75
N LYS A 80 -14.67 -0.31 13.87
CA LYS A 80 -13.30 0.09 14.25
C LYS A 80 -12.50 -1.14 14.67
N VAL A 81 -11.40 -1.39 13.99
CA VAL A 81 -10.41 -2.39 14.42
C VAL A 81 -9.41 -1.68 15.35
N PRO A 82 -9.25 -2.12 16.61
CA PRO A 82 -8.27 -1.50 17.50
C PRO A 82 -6.86 -1.54 16.91
N GLY A 83 -6.14 -0.42 16.97
CA GLY A 83 -4.78 -0.30 16.43
C GLY A 83 -4.71 0.14 14.98
N THR A 84 -5.84 0.27 14.27
CA THR A 84 -5.88 0.88 12.93
C THR A 84 -6.46 2.28 12.99
N ASN A 85 -6.26 3.09 11.94
CA ASN A 85 -6.83 4.44 11.81
C ASN A 85 -6.57 5.36 13.03
N PRO A 86 -5.30 5.67 13.33
CA PRO A 86 -4.90 6.40 14.53
C PRO A 86 -5.55 7.79 14.67
N ASP A 87 -5.72 8.51 13.56
CA ASP A 87 -6.35 9.84 13.56
C ASP A 87 -7.88 9.81 13.40
N ASN A 88 -8.48 8.63 13.38
CA ASN A 88 -9.92 8.42 13.23
C ASN A 88 -10.49 9.10 11.96
N ASP A 89 -9.77 9.04 10.84
CA ASP A 89 -10.24 9.55 9.56
C ASP A 89 -11.55 8.84 9.17
N PRO A 90 -12.63 9.59 8.88
CA PRO A 90 -13.93 9.02 8.53
C PRO A 90 -13.97 8.41 7.12
N TYR A 91 -12.86 8.47 6.38
CA TYR A 91 -12.67 7.88 5.07
C TYR A 91 -11.51 6.89 5.06
N TYR A 92 -11.16 6.33 6.23
CA TYR A 92 -10.12 5.32 6.35
C TYR A 92 -10.30 4.17 5.37
N SER A 93 -9.21 3.76 4.73
CA SER A 93 -9.19 2.60 3.84
C SER A 93 -8.24 1.52 4.35
N PHE A 94 -6.96 1.86 4.51
CA PHE A 94 -5.95 0.92 4.99
C PHE A 94 -4.76 1.64 5.63
N ASP A 95 -4.02 0.87 6.43
CA ASP A 95 -2.73 1.25 7.00
C ASP A 95 -1.62 0.44 6.31
N ILE A 96 -0.44 1.04 6.14
CA ILE A 96 0.81 0.38 5.74
C ILE A 96 1.75 0.41 6.92
N ASN A 97 2.14 -0.75 7.44
CA ASN A 97 3.09 -0.87 8.55
C ASN A 97 4.40 -1.48 8.07
N ALA A 98 5.43 -0.66 7.93
CA ALA A 98 6.76 -1.13 7.59
C ALA A 98 7.49 -1.64 8.82
N ILE A 99 7.80 -2.92 8.80
CA ILE A 99 8.53 -3.63 9.84
C ILE A 99 9.92 -3.91 9.30
N PHE A 100 10.92 -3.22 9.84
CA PHE A 100 12.31 -3.38 9.44
C PHE A 100 12.78 -4.82 9.74
N PRO A 101 13.54 -5.48 8.84
CA PRO A 101 14.20 -4.87 7.67
C PRO A 101 13.39 -4.92 6.37
N ASN A 102 12.39 -5.79 6.26
CA ASN A 102 11.92 -6.21 4.94
C ASN A 102 10.46 -6.67 4.87
N TRP A 103 9.63 -6.25 5.82
CA TRP A 103 8.21 -6.61 5.87
C TRP A 103 7.33 -5.37 5.73
N LEU A 104 6.23 -5.52 5.00
CA LEU A 104 5.07 -4.65 5.11
C LEU A 104 3.89 -5.48 5.63
N LEU A 105 3.16 -4.94 6.60
CA LEU A 105 1.90 -5.46 7.09
C LEU A 105 0.81 -4.40 6.86
N ASP A 106 -0.06 -4.68 5.91
CA ASP A 106 -1.05 -3.73 5.46
C ASP A 106 -2.43 -4.18 5.93
N THR A 107 -3.05 -3.37 6.78
CA THR A 107 -4.34 -3.72 7.40
C THR A 107 -5.45 -2.92 6.78
N SER A 108 -6.53 -3.59 6.39
CA SER A 108 -7.77 -2.96 5.93
C SER A 108 -8.96 -3.53 6.69
N ILE A 109 -10.16 -3.12 6.31
CA ILE A 109 -11.40 -3.59 6.94
C ILE A 109 -11.73 -4.98 6.38
N GLY A 110 -11.71 -6.00 7.23
CA GLY A 110 -12.08 -7.38 6.88
C GLY A 110 -10.97 -8.24 6.28
N PHE A 111 -9.80 -7.66 6.02
CA PHE A 111 -8.61 -8.37 5.57
C PHE A 111 -7.33 -7.62 5.89
N PHE A 112 -6.21 -8.33 5.87
CA PHE A 112 -4.88 -7.74 5.85
C PHE A 112 -4.03 -8.50 4.85
N PHE A 113 -2.94 -7.89 4.41
CA PHE A 113 -1.98 -8.55 3.55
C PHE A 113 -0.57 -8.20 3.98
N ILE A 114 0.36 -9.07 3.59
CA ILE A 114 1.77 -8.90 3.89
C ILE A 114 2.58 -8.91 2.61
N HIS A 115 3.71 -8.23 2.68
CA HIS A 115 4.78 -8.32 1.70
C HIS A 115 6.08 -8.66 2.41
N GLU A 116 6.79 -9.66 1.91
CA GLU A 116 8.13 -10.01 2.34
C GLU A 116 9.11 -9.76 1.19
N PHE A 117 10.14 -8.96 1.44
CA PHE A 117 11.15 -8.61 0.44
C PHE A 117 12.48 -9.27 0.81
N TRP A 118 12.83 -10.38 0.18
CA TRP A 118 14.06 -11.12 0.48
C TRP A 118 15.16 -10.76 -0.53
N PRO A 119 16.15 -9.92 -0.15
CA PRO A 119 17.22 -9.55 -1.06
C PRO A 119 18.04 -10.80 -1.44
N ILE A 120 18.30 -10.98 -2.73
CA ILE A 120 19.18 -12.03 -3.25
C ILE A 120 20.53 -11.41 -3.61
N ASP A 121 20.51 -10.29 -4.32
CA ASP A 121 21.67 -9.47 -4.65
C ASP A 121 21.26 -7.98 -4.79
N ALA A 122 22.17 -7.12 -5.24
CA ALA A 122 21.94 -5.68 -5.36
C ALA A 122 20.84 -5.29 -6.37
N SER A 123 20.48 -6.18 -7.29
CA SER A 123 19.49 -5.96 -8.36
C SER A 123 18.33 -6.96 -8.34
N THR A 124 18.40 -7.98 -7.48
CA THR A 124 17.42 -9.08 -7.43
C THR A 124 16.86 -9.24 -6.02
N THR A 125 15.53 -9.29 -5.92
CA THR A 125 14.80 -9.54 -4.67
C THR A 125 13.71 -10.57 -4.93
N ARG A 126 13.59 -11.59 -4.08
CA ARG A 126 12.39 -12.43 -4.06
C ARG A 126 11.32 -11.71 -3.27
N TRP A 127 10.16 -11.51 -3.88
CA TRP A 127 8.99 -10.94 -3.22
C TRP A 127 7.93 -12.01 -3.04
N ASP A 128 7.48 -12.16 -1.80
CA ASP A 128 6.40 -13.04 -1.41
C ASP A 128 5.27 -12.17 -0.83
N SER A 129 4.02 -12.43 -1.23
CA SER A 129 2.86 -11.73 -0.69
C SER A 129 1.73 -12.70 -0.38
N ALA A 130 1.02 -12.44 0.72
CA ALA A 130 -0.11 -13.24 1.16
C ALA A 130 -1.24 -12.32 1.62
N LEU A 131 -2.46 -12.61 1.17
CA LEU A 131 -3.68 -11.93 1.59
C LEU A 131 -4.45 -12.83 2.55
N TYR A 132 -4.87 -12.26 3.68
CA TYR A 132 -5.58 -12.94 4.74
C TYR A 132 -6.93 -12.28 4.95
N PHE A 133 -7.99 -13.03 4.66
CA PHE A 133 -9.37 -12.59 4.82
C PHE A 133 -10.01 -13.24 6.04
N VAL A 134 -11.00 -12.56 6.63
CA VAL A 134 -11.93 -13.23 7.55
C VAL A 134 -12.61 -14.38 6.81
N LYS A 135 -12.71 -15.54 7.46
CA LYS A 135 -13.34 -16.72 6.86
C LYS A 135 -14.77 -16.38 6.41
N PRO A 136 -15.12 -16.62 5.13
CA PRO A 136 -16.46 -16.34 4.63
C PRO A 136 -17.48 -17.33 5.21
N GLU A 137 -18.64 -16.82 5.60
CA GLU A 137 -19.81 -17.56 6.07
C GLU A 137 -20.75 -17.94 4.92
N THR A 138 -20.70 -17.23 3.80
CA THR A 138 -21.54 -17.47 2.62
C THR A 138 -20.71 -17.55 1.33
N PRO A 139 -21.18 -18.27 0.30
CA PRO A 139 -20.50 -18.30 -1.00
C PRO A 139 -20.39 -16.93 -1.66
N SER A 140 -21.33 -16.02 -1.42
CA SER A 140 -21.28 -14.66 -1.98
C SER A 140 -20.15 -13.82 -1.37
N GLN A 141 -19.79 -14.04 -0.10
CA GLN A 141 -18.65 -13.36 0.51
C GLN A 141 -17.32 -13.73 -0.17
N LEU A 142 -17.18 -14.94 -0.71
CA LEU A 142 -16.00 -15.30 -1.51
C LEU A 142 -15.85 -14.39 -2.74
N ILE A 143 -16.95 -13.97 -3.36
CA ILE A 143 -16.90 -13.07 -4.53
C ILE A 143 -16.29 -11.72 -4.13
N SER A 144 -16.61 -11.21 -2.94
CA SER A 144 -16.01 -9.98 -2.40
C SER A 144 -14.51 -10.11 -2.17
N GLN A 145 -14.09 -11.26 -1.63
CA GLN A 145 -12.67 -11.55 -1.39
C GLN A 145 -11.90 -11.68 -2.71
N GLU A 146 -12.41 -12.45 -3.67
CA GLU A 146 -11.79 -12.62 -4.99
C GLU A 146 -11.69 -11.32 -5.78
N GLN A 147 -12.70 -10.45 -5.68
CA GLN A 147 -12.62 -9.13 -6.29
C GLN A 147 -11.51 -8.27 -5.67
N SER A 148 -11.32 -8.34 -4.35
CA SER A 148 -10.23 -7.65 -3.65
C SER A 148 -8.86 -8.23 -4.02
N ILE A 149 -8.76 -9.57 -4.11
CA ILE A 149 -7.55 -10.27 -4.58
C ILE A 149 -7.19 -9.81 -6.00
N ALA A 150 -8.17 -9.71 -6.90
CA ALA A 150 -7.93 -9.29 -8.28
C ALA A 150 -7.39 -7.85 -8.35
N LEU A 151 -8.02 -6.90 -7.65
CA LEU A 151 -7.56 -5.51 -7.62
C LEU A 151 -6.15 -5.38 -7.03
N LEU A 152 -5.89 -6.02 -5.88
CA LEU A 152 -4.59 -5.95 -5.21
C LEU A 152 -3.50 -6.60 -6.06
N ARG A 153 -3.77 -7.78 -6.64
CA ARG A 153 -2.82 -8.44 -7.55
C ARG A 153 -2.45 -7.54 -8.73
N ASP A 154 -3.43 -6.86 -9.33
CA ASP A 154 -3.19 -6.01 -10.49
C ASP A 154 -2.42 -4.74 -10.08
N ALA A 155 -2.74 -4.11 -8.95
CA ALA A 155 -1.96 -3.02 -8.38
C ALA A 155 -0.50 -3.45 -8.08
N PHE A 156 -0.30 -4.58 -7.41
CA PHE A 156 1.05 -5.09 -7.12
C PHE A 156 1.86 -5.33 -8.39
N ARG A 157 1.23 -5.79 -9.47
CA ARG A 157 1.90 -5.96 -10.76
C ARG A 157 2.36 -4.64 -11.36
N GLU A 158 1.57 -3.58 -11.21
CA GLU A 158 1.93 -2.23 -11.67
C GLU A 158 3.14 -1.68 -10.89
N ASP A 159 3.20 -1.91 -9.57
CA ASP A 159 4.35 -1.55 -8.73
C ASP A 159 5.62 -2.31 -9.10
N ILE A 160 5.50 -3.62 -9.33
CA ILE A 160 6.61 -4.48 -9.72
C ILE A 160 7.18 -4.01 -11.07
N ALA A 161 6.33 -3.79 -12.07
CA ALA A 161 6.77 -3.32 -13.38
C ALA A 161 7.49 -1.96 -13.30
N THR A 162 6.99 -1.05 -12.45
CA THR A 162 7.61 0.26 -12.23
C THR A 162 8.95 0.14 -11.50
N SER A 163 9.06 -0.80 -10.56
CA SER A 163 10.29 -1.10 -9.82
C SER A 163 11.39 -1.68 -10.73
N GLU A 164 11.03 -2.60 -11.63
CA GLU A 164 11.96 -3.15 -12.63
C GLU A 164 12.48 -2.07 -13.59
N GLY A 165 11.58 -1.19 -14.05
CA GLY A 165 11.96 -0.03 -14.88
C GLY A 165 12.90 0.93 -14.14
N SER A 166 12.61 1.21 -12.86
CA SER A 166 13.44 2.06 -12.01
C SER A 166 14.83 1.45 -11.79
N GLN A 167 14.91 0.15 -11.53
CA GLN A 167 16.17 -0.57 -11.40
C GLN A 167 17.00 -0.52 -12.69
N ALA A 168 16.37 -0.72 -13.85
CA ALA A 168 17.05 -0.60 -15.15
C ALA A 168 17.57 0.83 -15.39
N GLY A 169 16.78 1.84 -15.03
CA GLY A 169 17.18 3.25 -15.08
C GLY A 169 18.41 3.54 -14.22
N ILE A 170 18.42 3.06 -12.97
CA ILE A 170 19.56 3.21 -12.06
C ILE A 170 20.81 2.50 -12.60
N MET A 171 20.66 1.25 -13.08
CA MET A 171 21.78 0.46 -13.60
C MET A 171 22.38 1.02 -14.91
N SER A 172 21.64 1.89 -15.62
CA SER A 172 22.19 2.59 -16.79
C SER A 172 23.33 3.56 -16.44
N GLY A 173 23.44 3.97 -15.17
CA GLY A 173 24.41 4.97 -14.71
C GLY A 173 24.08 6.42 -15.14
N SER A 174 22.98 6.65 -15.84
CA SER A 174 22.55 8.01 -16.22
C SER A 174 22.02 8.81 -15.03
N LEU A 175 21.42 8.15 -14.04
CA LEU A 175 20.95 8.74 -12.80
C LEU A 175 22.08 8.75 -11.76
N GLN A 176 22.53 9.93 -11.38
CA GLN A 176 23.59 10.12 -10.36
C GLN A 176 23.02 10.35 -8.96
N GLN A 177 21.81 10.89 -8.87
CA GLN A 177 21.15 11.28 -7.63
C GLN A 177 19.64 11.11 -7.77
N ILE A 178 19.00 10.66 -6.69
CA ILE A 178 17.54 10.62 -6.54
C ILE A 178 17.19 11.60 -5.42
N ASN A 179 16.26 12.52 -5.69
CA ASN A 179 15.78 13.49 -4.73
C ASN A 179 14.38 13.08 -4.27
N PHE A 180 14.24 12.78 -2.98
CA PHE A 180 12.94 12.47 -2.39
C PHE A 180 12.13 13.75 -2.14
N ALA A 181 10.87 13.74 -2.53
CA ALA A 181 9.87 14.77 -2.26
C ALA A 181 9.26 14.62 -0.85
N ASP A 182 8.45 15.60 -0.46
CA ASP A 182 7.76 15.60 0.85
C ASP A 182 6.87 14.38 1.08
N MET A 183 6.36 13.77 0.00
CA MET A 183 5.53 12.57 0.07
C MET A 183 6.32 11.29 0.40
N GLU A 184 7.64 11.33 0.25
CA GLU A 184 8.53 10.17 0.37
C GLU A 184 9.29 10.21 1.72
N VAL A 185 8.66 10.73 2.79
CA VAL A 185 9.21 10.60 4.15
C VAL A 185 9.47 9.12 4.52
N PRO A 186 8.60 8.15 4.21
CA PRO A 186 8.84 6.74 4.52
C PRO A 186 10.13 6.20 3.92
N CYS A 187 10.36 6.50 2.64
CA CYS A 187 11.57 6.14 1.91
C CYS A 187 12.79 6.82 2.54
N ARG A 188 12.73 8.14 2.79
CA ARG A 188 13.80 8.88 3.48
C ARG A 188 14.15 8.28 4.85
N HIS A 189 13.15 7.87 5.63
CA HIS A 189 13.35 7.22 6.92
C HIS A 189 14.05 5.88 6.77
N GLN A 190 13.62 5.01 5.85
CA GLN A 190 14.29 3.74 5.56
C GLN A 190 15.77 3.94 5.22
N TYR A 191 16.08 4.89 4.34
CA TYR A 191 17.44 5.20 3.93
C TYR A 191 18.29 5.71 5.11
N GLU A 192 17.74 6.57 5.96
CA GLU A 192 18.45 7.06 7.15
C GLU A 192 18.69 5.96 8.19
N VAL A 193 17.73 5.07 8.42
CA VAL A 193 17.88 3.91 9.31
C VAL A 193 19.00 2.99 8.82
N VAL A 194 18.98 2.61 7.53
CA VAL A 194 20.02 1.77 6.93
C VAL A 194 21.40 2.47 7.03
N ARG A 195 21.46 3.77 6.74
CA ARG A 195 22.71 4.54 6.83
C ARG A 195 23.30 4.55 8.23
N ARG A 196 22.47 4.69 9.27
CA ARG A 196 22.91 4.65 10.68
C ARG A 196 23.43 3.27 11.06
N ILE A 197 22.68 2.22 10.74
CA ILE A 197 23.07 0.82 11.00
C ILE A 197 24.45 0.52 10.41
N ILE A 198 24.67 0.89 9.14
CA ILE A 198 25.97 0.72 8.46
C ILE A 198 27.08 1.53 9.16
N ALA A 199 26.81 2.76 9.57
CA ALA A 199 27.79 3.63 10.23
C ALA A 199 28.17 3.15 11.65
N GLU A 200 27.24 2.50 12.34
CA GLU A 200 27.43 1.94 13.69
C GLU A 200 28.16 0.59 13.68
N GLY A 201 28.43 0.02 12.49
CA GLY A 201 29.19 -1.21 12.35
C GLY A 201 28.40 -2.48 12.65
N LEU A 202 27.08 -2.44 12.43
CA LEU A 202 26.24 -3.62 12.30
C LEU A 202 26.49 -4.33 10.98
#